data_AF-A0A4Q9BEF3-F1
#
_entry.id   AF-A0A4Q9BEF3-F1
#
_cell.length_a   1.000
_cell.length_b   1.000
_cell.length_c   1.000
_cell.angle_alpha   90.00
_cell.angle_beta   90.00
_cell.angle_gamma   90.00
#
_symmetry.space_group_name_H-M   'P 1'
#
loop_
_entity.id
_entity.type
_entity.pdbx_description
1 polymer ?
#
loop_
_entity_poly.entity_id
_entity_poly.type
_entity_poly.pdbx_seq_one_letter_code
_entity_poly.pdbx_strand_id
1 'polypeptide(L)'
;MELITPDFGLIFWQLIVFGILFFLLAKFAWKPIIQSLAEREQSIDEAIKLSETTRAEMAELKAGNEQLITSARAERDALIKQAKEASDAMISQAKLDAQTAANQEIEKARVAFEQEKASAVAAIRKEAASLSLDLAEKVLKSQLKDKAAQEKLVTEWMADVKLS
;
A
#
# COMPACT_ATOMS: atom_id res chain seq x y z
N MET A 1 -101.11 -27.23 53.92
CA MET A 1 -100.52 -26.09 53.19
C MET A 1 -99.71 -25.26 54.18
N GLU A 2 -98.49 -25.71 54.51
CA GLU A 2 -97.51 -24.95 55.33
C GLU A 2 -96.11 -25.05 54.70
N LEU A 3 -96.03 -25.05 53.36
CA LEU A 3 -94.77 -25.22 52.62
C LEU A 3 -94.16 -23.92 52.09
N ILE A 4 -94.59 -22.74 52.59
CA ILE A 4 -94.11 -21.44 52.10
C ILE A 4 -93.93 -20.44 53.25
N THR A 5 -93.24 -20.84 54.31
CA THR A 5 -92.49 -19.90 55.12
C THR A 5 -91.11 -20.49 55.29
N PRO A 6 -90.04 -19.87 54.78
CA PRO A 6 -88.71 -20.38 55.04
C PRO A 6 -88.51 -20.42 56.55
N ASP A 7 -88.07 -21.57 57.06
CA ASP A 7 -87.72 -21.69 58.48
C ASP A 7 -86.67 -20.61 58.80
N PHE A 8 -87.05 -19.63 59.61
CA PHE A 8 -86.21 -18.46 59.91
C PHE A 8 -84.84 -18.88 60.47
N GLY A 9 -84.75 -20.07 61.09
CA GLY A 9 -83.49 -20.66 61.53
C GLY A 9 -82.54 -21.03 60.38
N LEU A 10 -83.06 -21.56 59.26
CA LEU A 10 -82.24 -21.91 58.09
C LEU A 10 -81.68 -20.66 57.40
N ILE A 11 -82.50 -19.62 57.23
CA ILE A 11 -82.04 -18.35 56.65
C ILE A 11 -80.94 -17.74 57.52
N PHE A 12 -81.09 -17.75 58.85
CA PHE A 12 -80.08 -17.21 59.77
C PHE A 12 -78.72 -17.92 59.64
N TRP A 13 -78.71 -19.25 59.67
CA TRP A 13 -77.48 -20.03 59.51
C TRP A 13 -76.87 -19.88 58.10
N GLN A 14 -77.69 -19.79 57.06
CA GLN A 14 -77.21 -19.56 55.70
C GLN A 14 -76.56 -18.18 55.54
N LEU A 15 -77.11 -17.15 56.19
CA LEU A 15 -76.53 -15.80 56.20
C LEU A 15 -75.20 -15.77 56.96
N ILE A 16 -75.08 -16.51 58.06
CA ILE A 16 -73.82 -16.65 58.80
C ILE A 16 -72.77 -17.35 57.94
N VAL A 17 -73.10 -18.50 57.33
CA VAL A 17 -72.15 -19.25 56.49
C VAL A 17 -71.75 -18.43 55.26
N PHE A 18 -72.71 -17.75 54.62
CA PHE A 18 -72.44 -16.83 53.51
C PHE A 18 -71.55 -15.66 53.93
N GLY A 19 -71.81 -15.06 55.09
CA GLY A 19 -70.99 -13.97 55.63
C GLY A 19 -69.55 -14.40 55.93
N ILE A 20 -69.37 -15.59 56.53
CA ILE A 20 -68.05 -16.17 56.77
C ILE A 20 -67.33 -16.45 55.44
N LEU A 21 -68.01 -17.08 54.47
CA LEU A 21 -67.45 -17.34 53.14
C LEU A 21 -67.09 -16.05 52.41
N PHE A 22 -67.95 -15.04 52.45
CA PHE A 22 -67.72 -13.73 51.86
C PHE A 22 -66.49 -13.06 52.48
N PHE A 23 -66.35 -13.09 53.82
CA PHE A 23 -65.20 -12.52 54.49
C PHE A 23 -63.90 -13.26 54.14
N LEU A 24 -63.94 -14.60 54.05
CA LEU A 24 -62.80 -15.39 53.59
C LEU A 24 -62.43 -15.03 52.14
N LEU A 25 -63.39 -15.00 51.21
CA LEU A 25 -63.10 -14.63 49.82
C LEU A 25 -62.62 -13.18 49.69
N ALA A 26 -63.24 -12.23 50.40
CA ALA A 26 -62.81 -10.84 50.40
C ALA A 26 -61.38 -10.67 50.92
N LYS A 27 -61.00 -11.41 51.97
CA LYS A 27 -59.64 -11.34 52.54
C LYS A 27 -58.61 -12.10 51.68
N PHE A 28 -58.96 -13.27 51.15
CA PHE A 28 -58.00 -14.18 50.49
C PHE A 28 -57.96 -14.04 48.97
N ALA A 29 -59.07 -13.76 48.28
CA ALA A 29 -59.12 -13.69 46.81
C ALA A 29 -58.79 -12.29 46.27
N TRP A 30 -59.06 -11.22 47.02
CA TRP A 30 -58.82 -9.85 46.54
C TRP A 30 -57.34 -9.55 46.32
N LYS A 31 -56.47 -9.98 47.25
CA LYS A 31 -55.03 -9.77 47.18
C LYS A 31 -54.38 -10.40 45.91
N PRO A 32 -54.57 -11.70 45.59
CA PRO A 32 -53.97 -12.30 44.39
C PRO A 32 -54.52 -11.74 43.08
N ILE A 33 -55.80 -11.33 43.03
CA ILE A 33 -56.39 -10.73 41.81
C ILE A 33 -55.74 -9.38 41.49
N ILE A 34 -55.63 -8.50 42.48
CA ILE A 34 -54.99 -7.19 42.29
C ILE A 34 -53.50 -7.36 41.99
N GLN A 35 -52.83 -8.30 42.67
CA GLN A 35 -51.42 -8.59 42.38
C GLN A 35 -51.22 -9.07 40.94
N SER A 36 -52.04 -10.01 40.44
CA SER A 36 -51.93 -10.49 39.06
C SER A 36 -52.21 -9.39 38.03
N LEU A 37 -53.12 -8.46 38.32
CA LEU A 37 -53.38 -7.32 37.45
C LEU A 37 -52.20 -6.34 37.43
N ALA A 38 -51.62 -6.04 38.60
CA ALA A 38 -50.44 -5.19 38.71
C ALA A 38 -49.21 -5.81 38.02
N GLU A 39 -49.00 -7.13 38.17
CA GLU A 39 -47.93 -7.85 37.45
C GLU A 39 -48.11 -7.78 35.93
N ARG A 40 -49.35 -7.91 35.45
CA ARG A 40 -49.64 -7.75 34.01
C ARG A 40 -49.37 -6.32 33.54
N GLU A 41 -49.85 -5.32 34.26
CA GLU A 41 -49.62 -3.91 33.93
C GLU A 41 -48.13 -3.59 33.88
N GLN A 42 -47.38 -4.01 34.90
CA GLN A 42 -45.93 -3.83 34.97
C GLN A 42 -45.22 -4.55 33.80
N SER A 43 -45.59 -5.80 33.50
CA SER A 43 -44.96 -6.55 32.40
C SER A 43 -45.19 -5.89 31.03
N ILE A 44 -46.36 -5.29 30.82
CA ILE A 44 -46.69 -4.59 29.57
C ILE A 44 -45.91 -3.29 29.48
N ASP A 45 -45.86 -2.51 30.57
CA ASP A 45 -45.09 -1.26 30.61
C ASP A 45 -43.59 -1.52 30.40
N GLU A 46 -43.04 -2.54 31.05
CA GLU A 46 -41.64 -2.97 30.84
C GLU A 46 -41.39 -3.42 29.41
N ALA A 47 -42.28 -4.22 28.81
CA ALA A 47 -42.14 -4.67 27.43
C ALA A 47 -42.20 -3.50 26.42
N ILE A 48 -43.08 -2.52 26.65
CA ILE A 48 -43.19 -1.32 25.81
C ILE A 48 -41.93 -0.48 25.95
N LYS A 49 -41.49 -0.19 27.17
CA LYS A 49 -40.25 0.59 27.42
C LYS A 49 -39.04 -0.08 26.80
N LEU A 50 -38.89 -1.39 26.97
CA LEU A 50 -37.78 -2.14 26.37
C LEU A 50 -37.83 -2.10 24.84
N SER A 51 -39.01 -2.18 24.24
CA SER A 51 -39.19 -2.07 22.78
C SER A 51 -38.78 -0.68 22.27
N GLU A 52 -39.19 0.38 22.98
CA GLU A 52 -38.82 1.76 22.63
C GLU A 52 -37.32 2.00 22.77
N THR A 53 -36.70 1.56 23.87
CA THR A 53 -35.25 1.70 24.08
C THR A 53 -34.47 0.91 23.03
N THR A 54 -34.86 -0.34 22.76
CA THR A 54 -34.23 -1.18 21.74
C THR A 54 -34.35 -0.55 20.35
N ARG A 55 -35.50 0.04 20.01
CA ARG A 55 -35.67 0.76 18.74
C ARG A 55 -34.78 1.99 18.63
N ALA A 56 -34.67 2.76 19.71
CA ALA A 56 -33.79 3.93 19.76
C ALA A 56 -32.32 3.52 19.59
N GLU A 57 -31.86 2.52 20.34
CA GLU A 57 -30.49 1.98 20.24
C GLU A 57 -30.20 1.42 18.84
N MET A 58 -31.15 0.70 18.23
CA MET A 58 -30.97 0.21 16.86
C MET A 58 -30.89 1.35 15.83
N ALA A 59 -31.68 2.41 16.02
CA ALA A 59 -31.62 3.58 15.14
C ALA A 59 -30.27 4.31 15.27
N GLU A 60 -29.78 4.48 16.49
CA GLU A 60 -28.46 5.06 16.76
C GLU A 60 -27.33 4.20 16.19
N LEU A 61 -27.37 2.88 16.42
CA LEU A 61 -26.39 1.94 15.89
C LEU A 61 -26.39 1.94 14.35
N LYS A 62 -27.56 2.05 13.72
CA LYS A 62 -27.67 2.13 12.26
C LYS A 62 -27.07 3.43 11.73
N ALA A 63 -27.39 4.57 12.36
CA ALA A 63 -26.81 5.87 11.99
C ALA A 63 -25.29 5.88 12.17
N GLY A 64 -24.78 5.34 13.28
CA GLY A 64 -23.36 5.19 13.55
C GLY A 64 -22.66 4.29 12.53
N ASN A 65 -23.27 3.18 12.13
CA ASN A 65 -22.74 2.30 11.08
C ASN A 65 -22.71 2.98 9.71
N GLU A 66 -23.77 3.71 9.33
CA GLU A 66 -23.80 4.45 8.06
C GLU A 66 -22.70 5.53 8.03
N GLN A 67 -22.49 6.23 9.14
CA GLN A 67 -21.40 7.20 9.29
C GLN A 67 -20.04 6.52 9.20
N LEU A 68 -19.84 5.39 9.87
CA LEU A 68 -18.59 4.62 9.85
C LEU A 68 -18.26 4.07 8.46
N ILE A 69 -19.27 3.58 7.73
CA ILE A 69 -19.10 3.14 6.34
C ILE A 69 -18.71 4.33 5.45
N THR A 70 -19.32 5.49 5.68
CA THR A 70 -19.03 6.71 4.90
C THR A 70 -17.61 7.20 5.17
N SER A 71 -17.18 7.26 6.44
CA SER A 71 -15.81 7.64 6.79
C SER A 71 -14.78 6.64 6.26
N ALA A 72 -15.04 5.33 6.39
CA ALA A 72 -14.16 4.30 5.85
C ALA A 72 -13.99 4.39 4.33
N ARG A 73 -15.07 4.72 3.60
CA ARG A 73 -15.00 4.97 2.14
C ARG A 73 -14.16 6.22 1.82
N ALA A 74 -14.37 7.31 2.57
CA ALA A 74 -13.59 8.53 2.38
C ALA A 74 -12.10 8.32 2.66
N GLU A 75 -11.75 7.61 3.74
CA GLU A 75 -10.36 7.24 4.06
C GLU A 75 -9.74 6.33 3.00
N ARG A 76 -10.48 5.32 2.55
CA ARG A 76 -10.03 4.45 1.45
C ARG A 76 -9.73 5.25 0.20
N ASP A 77 -10.62 6.16 -0.20
CA ASP A 77 -10.46 6.95 -1.41
C ASP A 77 -9.28 7.93 -1.28
N ALA A 78 -9.09 8.50 -0.09
CA ALA A 78 -7.91 9.31 0.23
C ALA A 78 -6.60 8.49 0.13
N LEU A 79 -6.59 7.27 0.68
CA LEU A 79 -5.43 6.37 0.62
C LEU A 79 -5.11 5.97 -0.82
N ILE A 80 -6.11 5.62 -1.63
CA ILE A 80 -5.92 5.29 -3.05
C ILE A 80 -5.36 6.49 -3.81
N LYS A 81 -5.88 7.70 -3.54
CA LYS A 81 -5.37 8.93 -4.16
C LYS A 81 -3.91 9.17 -3.79
N GLN A 82 -3.56 9.09 -2.50
CA GLN A 82 -2.19 9.25 -2.02
C GLN A 82 -1.25 8.20 -2.62
N ALA A 83 -1.68 6.94 -2.70
CA ALA A 83 -0.89 5.87 -3.31
C ALA A 83 -0.62 6.13 -4.80
N LYS A 84 -1.62 6.65 -5.54
CA LYS A 84 -1.46 7.03 -6.94
C LYS A 84 -0.50 8.19 -7.11
N GLU A 85 -0.65 9.25 -6.31
CA GLU A 85 0.26 10.40 -6.31
C GLU A 85 1.70 9.99 -5.98
N ALA A 86 1.89 9.14 -4.98
CA ALA A 86 3.20 8.61 -4.62
C ALA A 86 3.81 7.74 -5.73
N SER A 87 2.99 6.90 -6.38
CA SER A 87 3.42 6.09 -7.52
C SER A 87 3.84 6.97 -8.70
N ASP A 88 3.05 7.98 -9.06
CA ASP A 88 3.35 8.88 -10.16
C ASP A 88 4.63 9.69 -9.88
N ALA A 89 4.81 10.16 -8.64
CA ALA A 89 6.03 10.82 -8.19
C ALA A 89 7.25 9.89 -8.26
N MET A 90 7.11 8.64 -7.80
CA MET A 90 8.17 7.64 -7.87
C MET A 90 8.58 7.34 -9.31
N ILE A 91 7.61 7.17 -10.22
CA ILE A 91 7.89 6.94 -11.64
C ILE A 91 8.58 8.14 -12.27
N SER A 92 8.15 9.36 -11.94
CA SER A 92 8.78 10.59 -12.43
C SER A 92 10.24 10.69 -11.96
N GLN A 93 10.48 10.46 -10.66
CA GLN A 93 11.81 10.47 -10.09
C GLN A 93 12.71 9.39 -10.72
N ALA A 94 12.21 8.16 -10.84
CA ALA A 94 12.94 7.06 -11.46
C ALA A 94 13.32 7.37 -12.93
N LYS A 95 12.43 8.04 -13.69
CA LYS A 95 12.74 8.49 -15.05
C LYS A 95 13.84 9.55 -15.08
N LEU A 96 13.79 10.53 -14.17
CA LEU A 96 14.82 11.57 -14.06
C LEU A 96 16.18 10.98 -13.68
N ASP A 97 16.20 10.05 -12.72
CA ASP A 97 17.41 9.37 -12.27
C ASP A 97 17.99 8.51 -13.40
N ALA A 98 17.13 7.76 -14.11
CA ALA A 98 17.54 6.95 -15.26
C ALA A 98 18.11 7.81 -16.39
N GLN A 99 17.50 8.96 -16.69
CA GLN A 99 18.00 9.87 -17.72
C GLN A 99 19.33 10.51 -17.31
N THR A 100 19.49 10.85 -16.04
CA THR A 100 20.75 11.36 -15.49
C THR A 100 21.85 10.31 -15.58
N ALA A 101 21.57 9.08 -15.16
CA ALA A 101 22.51 7.96 -15.23
C ALA A 101 22.90 7.65 -16.70
N ALA A 102 21.92 7.64 -17.62
CA ALA A 102 22.19 7.43 -19.04
C ALA A 102 23.09 8.51 -19.63
N ASN A 103 22.85 9.78 -19.30
CA ASN A 103 23.70 10.88 -19.75
C ASN A 103 25.13 10.77 -19.19
N GLN A 104 25.28 10.39 -17.92
CA GLN A 104 26.59 10.14 -17.31
C GLN A 104 27.32 8.98 -18.00
N GLU A 105 26.61 7.91 -18.35
CA GLU A 105 27.19 6.76 -19.03
C GLU A 105 27.63 7.10 -20.46
N ILE A 106 26.83 7.87 -21.19
CA ILE A 106 27.21 8.38 -22.53
C ILE A 106 28.46 9.25 -22.44
N GLU A 107 28.56 10.12 -21.43
CA GLU A 107 29.73 10.97 -21.28
C GLU A 107 30.99 10.17 -20.95
N LYS A 108 30.89 9.18 -20.06
CA LYS A 108 31.99 8.23 -19.80
C LYS A 108 32.40 7.47 -21.06
N ALA A 109 31.43 6.99 -21.84
CA ALA A 109 31.67 6.28 -23.09
C ALA A 109 32.37 7.18 -24.12
N ARG A 110 32.00 8.46 -24.20
CA ARG A 110 32.67 9.46 -25.07
C ARG A 110 34.12 9.68 -24.65
N VAL A 111 34.38 9.85 -23.36
CA VAL A 111 35.74 10.02 -22.84
C VAL A 111 36.59 8.79 -23.15
N ALA A 112 36.06 7.59 -22.91
CA ALA A 112 36.74 6.35 -23.24
C ALA A 112 36.99 6.21 -24.75
N PHE A 113 36.02 6.59 -25.59
CA PHE A 113 36.16 6.55 -27.05
C PHE A 113 37.26 7.49 -27.56
N GLU A 114 37.32 8.73 -27.07
CA GLU A 114 38.38 9.67 -27.47
C GLU A 114 39.76 9.19 -27.03
N GLN A 115 39.85 8.57 -25.84
CA GLN A 115 41.10 7.97 -25.37
C GLN A 115 41.53 6.77 -26.23
N GLU A 116 40.60 5.90 -26.59
CA GLU A 116 40.85 4.75 -27.46
C GLU A 116 41.27 5.19 -28.87
N LYS A 117 40.60 6.22 -29.42
CA LYS A 117 40.96 6.82 -30.70
C LYS A 117 42.37 7.40 -30.68
N ALA A 118 42.75 8.11 -29.61
CA ALA A 118 44.11 8.63 -29.45
C ALA A 118 45.15 7.50 -29.41
N SER A 119 44.84 6.41 -28.69
CA SER A 119 45.67 5.20 -28.64
C SER A 119 45.82 4.55 -30.02
N ALA A 120 44.72 4.38 -30.75
CA ALA A 120 44.71 3.82 -32.11
C ALA A 120 45.54 4.66 -33.09
N VAL A 121 45.41 5.99 -33.05
CA VAL A 121 46.22 6.89 -33.88
C VAL A 121 47.71 6.77 -33.53
N ALA A 122 48.05 6.66 -32.25
CA ALA A 122 49.44 6.44 -31.83
C ALA A 122 49.99 5.09 -32.32
N ALA A 123 49.18 4.02 -32.27
CA ALA A 123 49.54 2.71 -32.80
C ALA A 123 49.79 2.76 -34.32
N ILE A 124 48.90 3.40 -35.09
CA ILE A 124 49.06 3.57 -36.55
C ILE A 124 50.34 4.35 -36.87
N ARG A 125 50.65 5.42 -36.12
CA ARG A 125 51.90 6.19 -36.32
C ARG A 125 53.14 5.34 -36.08
N LYS A 126 53.13 4.50 -35.04
CA LYS A 126 54.23 3.58 -34.73
C LYS A 126 54.42 2.54 -35.84
N GLU A 127 53.33 1.98 -36.35
CA GLU A 127 53.37 0.99 -37.43
C GLU A 127 53.84 1.61 -38.75
N ALA A 128 53.38 2.82 -39.09
CA ALA A 128 53.85 3.57 -40.24
C ALA A 128 55.35 3.92 -40.15
N ALA A 129 55.84 4.28 -38.95
CA ALA A 129 57.26 4.52 -38.72
C ALA A 129 58.10 3.26 -38.92
N SER A 130 57.63 2.11 -38.43
CA SER A 130 58.27 0.81 -38.64
C SER A 130 58.33 0.45 -40.13
N LEU A 131 57.21 0.55 -40.85
CA LEU A 131 57.16 0.28 -42.29
C LEU A 131 58.08 1.21 -43.09
N SER A 132 58.17 2.48 -42.68
CA SER A 132 59.05 3.45 -43.33
C SER A 132 60.52 3.11 -43.11
N LEU A 133 60.89 2.65 -41.91
CA LEU A 133 62.24 2.19 -41.60
C LEU A 133 62.59 0.92 -42.38
N ASP A 134 61.68 -0.05 -42.44
CA ASP A 134 61.85 -1.29 -43.21
C ASP A 134 62.03 -0.99 -44.72
N LEU A 135 61.25 -0.03 -45.25
CA LEU A 135 61.37 0.41 -46.64
C LEU A 135 62.70 1.12 -46.87
N ALA A 136 63.10 2.03 -45.98
CA ALA A 136 64.39 2.72 -46.05
C ALA A 136 65.56 1.73 -46.00
N GLU A 137 65.51 0.72 -45.13
CA GLU A 137 66.52 -0.35 -45.06
C GLU A 137 66.58 -1.15 -46.36
N LYS A 138 65.41 -1.50 -46.93
CA LYS A 138 65.33 -2.27 -48.18
C LYS A 138 65.84 -1.46 -49.39
N VAL A 139 65.51 -0.17 -49.47
CA VAL A 139 66.01 0.75 -50.49
C VAL A 139 67.52 0.95 -50.34
N LEU A 140 68.02 1.17 -49.12
CA LEU A 140 69.45 1.34 -48.84
C LEU A 140 70.24 0.08 -49.21
N LYS A 141 69.75 -1.11 -48.81
CA LYS A 141 70.32 -2.41 -49.24
C LYS A 141 70.34 -2.57 -50.75
N SER A 142 69.34 -2.05 -51.47
CA SER A 142 69.27 -2.11 -52.93
C SER A 142 70.28 -1.16 -53.60
N GLN A 143 70.45 0.05 -53.08
CA GLN A 143 71.39 1.06 -53.58
C GLN A 143 72.85 0.66 -53.29
N LEU A 144 73.10 -0.03 -52.17
CA LEU A 144 74.43 -0.53 -51.79
C LEU A 144 74.76 -1.92 -52.36
N LYS A 145 74.01 -2.44 -53.35
CA LYS A 145 74.35 -3.72 -53.99
C LYS A 145 75.63 -3.67 -54.82
N ASP A 146 75.97 -2.51 -55.39
CA ASP A 146 77.16 -2.34 -56.22
C ASP A 146 78.38 -1.89 -55.40
N LYS A 147 79.52 -2.53 -55.67
CA LYS A 147 80.81 -2.26 -55.00
C LYS A 147 81.25 -0.80 -55.15
N ALA A 148 80.97 -0.20 -56.31
CA ALA A 148 81.25 1.21 -56.60
C ALA A 148 80.41 2.18 -55.73
N ALA A 149 79.16 1.83 -55.42
CA ALA A 149 78.30 2.65 -54.55
C ALA A 149 78.77 2.58 -53.08
N GLN A 150 79.23 1.41 -52.63
CA GLN A 150 79.81 1.21 -51.30
C GLN A 150 81.12 2.00 -51.11
N GLU A 151 82.03 1.96 -52.09
CA GLU A 151 83.29 2.74 -52.06
C GLU A 151 83.03 4.24 -52.03
N LYS A 152 82.01 4.72 -52.76
CA LYS A 152 81.61 6.14 -52.78
C LYS A 152 81.10 6.60 -51.41
N LEU A 153 80.26 5.80 -50.75
CA LEU A 153 79.74 6.09 -49.40
C LEU A 153 80.87 6.16 -48.36
N VAL A 154 81.82 5.23 -48.40
CA VAL A 154 82.99 5.23 -47.51
C VAL A 154 83.86 6.47 -47.72
N THR A 155 84.04 6.88 -48.98
CA THR A 155 84.82 8.08 -49.31
C THR A 155 84.12 9.35 -48.83
N GLU A 156 82.78 9.43 -48.95
CA GLU A 156 81.96 10.53 -48.45
C GLU A 156 81.96 10.61 -46.92
N TRP A 157 81.79 9.48 -46.21
CA TRP A 157 81.90 9.42 -44.74
C TRP A 157 83.29 9.81 -44.24
N MET A 158 84.35 9.38 -44.93
CA MET A 158 85.71 9.82 -44.59
C MET A 158 85.96 11.31 -44.88
N ALA A 159 85.18 11.93 -45.77
CA ALA A 159 85.22 13.37 -46.01
C ALA A 159 84.45 14.16 -44.93
N ASP A 160 83.28 13.68 -44.52
CA ASP A 160 82.43 14.32 -43.50
C ASP A 160 83.08 14.27 -42.11
N VAL A 161 83.67 13.13 -41.73
CA VAL A 161 84.42 12.98 -40.46
C VAL A 161 85.73 13.77 -40.44
N LYS A 162 86.26 14.17 -41.60
CA LYS A 162 87.42 15.08 -41.70
C LYS A 162 87.03 16.55 -41.66
N LEU A 163 85.73 16.87 -41.77
CA LEU A 163 85.19 18.23 -41.70
C LEU A 163 84.58 18.59 -40.33
N SER A 164 84.54 17.64 -39.39
CA SER A 164 84.26 17.83 -37.96
C SER A 164 85.52 17.65 -37.11
#